data_AF-A0A560LYS4-F1
#
_entry.id   AF-A0A560LYS4-F1
#
_cell.length_a   1.000
_cell.length_b   1.000
_cell.length_c   1.000
_cell.angle_alpha   90.00
_cell.angle_beta   90.00
_cell.angle_gamma   90.00
#
_symmetry.space_group_name_H-M   'P 1'
#
loop_
_entity.id
_entity.type
_entity.pdbx_description
1 polymer ?
#
loop_
_entity_poly.entity_id
_entity_poly.type
_entity_poly.pdbx_seq_one_letter_code
_entity_poly.pdbx_strand_id
1 'polypeptide(L)' 'MPSPLALCRSLNAIAIGWQNLIARIRDPYRPELHYMRGPGPKWRAKHAVQAAAAG' A
#
# COMPACT_ATOMS: atom_id res chain seq x y z
N MET A 1 4.75 11.98 -43.90
CA MET A 1 3.52 11.61 -43.18
C MET A 1 3.81 10.35 -42.37
N PRO A 2 3.72 10.36 -41.04
CA PRO A 2 3.91 9.13 -40.26
C PRO A 2 2.86 8.10 -40.66
N SER A 3 3.25 6.83 -40.78
CA SER A 3 2.32 5.77 -41.17
C SER A 3 1.27 5.52 -40.07
N PRO A 4 0.03 5.15 -40.42
CA PRO A 4 -1.04 4.91 -39.44
C PRO A 4 -0.65 3.88 -38.36
N LEU A 5 0.17 2.90 -38.73
CA LEU A 5 0.66 1.86 -37.84
C LEU A 5 1.65 2.41 -36.80
N ALA A 6 2.49 3.39 -37.18
CA ALA A 6 3.41 4.02 -36.24
C ALA A 6 2.63 4.80 -35.16
N LEU A 7 1.57 5.51 -35.57
CA LEU A 7 0.68 6.20 -34.64
C LEU A 7 -0.02 5.23 -33.68
N CYS A 8 -0.58 4.13 -34.19
CA CYS A 8 -1.20 3.11 -33.34
C CYS A 8 -0.22 2.48 -32.35
N ARG A 9 1.04 2.24 -32.76
CA ARG A 9 2.08 1.73 -31.85
C ARG A 9 2.41 2.73 -30.74
N SER A 10 2.52 4.02 -31.06
CA SER A 10 2.77 5.06 -30.07
C SER A 10 1.62 5.18 -29.06
N LEU A 11 0.37 5.13 -29.53
CA LEU A 11 -0.81 5.16 -28.66
C LEU A 11 -0.88 3.94 -27.74
N ASN A 12 -0.55 2.76 -28.26
CA ASN A 12 -0.52 1.54 -27.46
C ASN A 12 0.59 1.58 -26.39
N ALA A 13 1.77 2.10 -26.72
CA ALA A 13 2.86 2.28 -25.76
C ALA A 13 2.47 3.24 -24.63
N ILE A 14 1.77 4.33 -24.97
CA ILE A 14 1.24 5.28 -23.98
C ILE A 14 0.20 4.58 -23.09
N ALA A 15 -0.76 3.85 -23.67
CA ALA A 15 -1.80 3.13 -22.93
C ALA A 15 -1.22 2.10 -21.95
N ILE A 16 -0.22 1.32 -22.38
CA ILE A 16 0.48 0.35 -21.51
C ILE A 16 1.20 1.07 -20.36
N GLY A 17 1.86 2.19 -20.64
CA GLY A 17 2.49 3.02 -19.61
C GLY A 17 1.49 3.51 -18.56
N TRP A 18 0.33 4.01 -19.00
CA TRP A 18 -0.75 4.45 -18.11
C TRP A 18 -1.33 3.32 -17.28
N GLN A 19 -1.56 2.14 -17.87
CA GLN A 19 -2.05 0.97 -17.14
C GLN A 19 -1.08 0.54 -16.03
N ASN A 20 0.22 0.51 -16.32
CA ASN A 20 1.25 0.16 -15.34
C ASN A 20 1.35 1.19 -14.20
N LEU A 21 1.18 2.47 -14.51
CA LEU A 21 1.14 3.53 -13.51
C LEU A 21 -0.07 3.38 -12.58
N ILE A 22 -1.25 3.15 -13.15
CA ILE A 22 -2.48 2.94 -12.38
C ILE A 22 -2.36 1.69 -11.51
N ALA A 23 -1.80 0.60 -12.02
CA ALA A 23 -1.58 -0.62 -11.25
C ALA A 23 -0.68 -0.38 -10.01
N ARG A 24 0.37 0.42 -10.15
CA ARG A 24 1.26 0.80 -9.04
C ARG A 24 0.58 1.70 -8.01
N ILE A 25 -0.20 2.68 -8.45
CA ILE A 25 -0.89 3.62 -7.54
C ILE A 25 -2.05 2.92 -6.81
N ARG A 26 -2.67 1.93 -7.45
CA ARG A 26 -3.74 1.12 -6.85
C ARG A 26 -3.23 0.06 -5.89
N ASP A 27 -1.92 -0.05 -5.65
CA ASP A 27 -1.41 -0.91 -4.58
C ASP A 27 -1.97 -0.38 -3.24
N PRO A 28 -2.78 -1.18 -2.53
CA PRO A 28 -3.34 -0.74 -1.27
C PRO A 28 -2.19 -0.53 -0.30
N TYR A 29 -2.01 0.70 0.19
CA TYR A 29 -1.11 0.96 1.30
C TYR A 29 -1.53 0.03 2.45
N ARG A 30 -0.69 -0.97 2.74
CA ARG A 30 -0.88 -1.96 3.82
C ARG A 30 -0.09 -1.53 5.04
N PRO A 31 -0.64 -0.63 5.88
CA PRO A 31 0.02 -0.22 7.11
C PRO A 31 0.27 -1.41 8.04
N GLU A 32 -0.52 -2.49 7.94
CA GLU A 32 -0.40 -3.74 8.72
C GLU A 32 1.00 -4.39 8.66
N LEU A 33 1.71 -4.26 7.53
CA LEU A 33 3.10 -4.74 7.41
C LEU A 33 4.12 -3.82 8.11
N HIS A 34 3.75 -2.56 8.30
CA HIS A 34 4.65 -1.49 8.78
C HIS A 34 4.35 -1.10 10.23
N TYR A 35 3.21 -1.50 10.79
CA TYR A 35 2.90 -1.43 12.21
C TYR A 35 3.54 -2.59 12.98
N MET A 36 4.86 -2.71 12.87
CA MET A 36 5.68 -3.49 13.82
C MET A 36 5.95 -2.65 15.08
N ARG A 37 4.90 -2.06 15.65
CA ARG A 37 4.99 -1.37 16.94
C ARG A 37 4.02 -2.08 17.88
N GLY A 38 4.56 -3.04 18.61
CA GLY A 38 3.83 -3.73 19.67
C GLY A 38 3.25 -2.76 20.70
N PRO A 39 2.39 -3.25 21.60
CA PRO A 39 1.70 -2.40 22.56
C PRO A 39 2.69 -1.54 23.35
N GLY A 40 2.52 -0.23 23.26
CA GLY A 40 3.39 0.73 23.91
C GLY A 40 3.31 0.66 25.44
N PRO A 41 4.21 1.34 26.17
CA PRO A 41 4.26 1.33 27.64
C PRO A 41 2.92 1.71 28.29
N LYS A 42 2.18 2.65 27.68
CA LYS A 42 0.84 3.05 28.14
C LYS A 42 -0.21 1.94 28.04
N TRP A 43 -0.08 1.02 27.08
CA TRP A 43 -0.95 -0.15 26.96
C TRP A 43 -0.62 -1.15 28.07
N ARG A 44 0.67 -1.45 28.29
CA ARG A 44 1.09 -2.37 29.35
C ARG A 44 0.67 -1.89 30.75
N ALA A 45 0.77 -0.59 31.03
CA ALA A 45 0.35 -0.03 32.32
C ALA A 45 -1.14 -0.27 32.62
N LYS A 46 -2.02 -0.17 31.60
CA LYS A 46 -3.47 -0.42 31.78
C LYS A 46 -3.78 -1.90 32.02
N HIS A 47 -3.09 -2.81 31.33
CA HIS A 47 -3.33 -4.25 31.45
C HIS A 47 -2.62 -4.89 32.65
N ALA A 48 -1.51 -4.33 33.12
CA ALA A 48 -0.84 -4.78 34.34
C ALA A 48 -1.76 -4.64 35.58
N VAL A 49 -2.58 -3.59 35.62
CA VAL A 49 -3.59 -3.40 36.67
C VAL A 49 -4.69 -4.46 36.60
N GLN A 50 -5.10 -4.86 35.40
CA GLN A 50 -6.08 -5.95 35.24
C GLN A 50 -5.50 -7.33 35.55
N ALA A 51 -4.23 -7.58 35.23
CA ALA A 51 -3.57 -8.83 35.55
C ALA A 51 -3.32 -9.01 37.06
N ALA A 52 -3.02 -7.92 37.78
CA ALA A 52 -2.82 -7.94 39.23
C ALA A 52 -4.12 -8.13 40.03
N ALA A 53 -5.29 -7.81 39.46
CA ALA A 53 -6.59 -7.99 40.10
C ALA A 53 -7.18 -9.41 39.92
N ALA A 54 -6.55 -10.24 39.08
CA ALA A 54 -7.02 -11.59 38.73
C ALA A 54 -6.22 -12.72 39.41
N GLY A 55 -5.31 -12.38 40.33
CA GLY A 55 -4.59 -13.32 41.20
C GLY A 55 -4.80 -12.97 42.67
#